data_AF-A0A851RS83-F1
#
_entry.id   AF-A0A851RS83-F1
#
_cell.length_a   1.000
_cell.length_b   1.000
_cell.length_c   1.000
_cell.angle_alpha   90.00
_cell.angle_beta   90.00
_cell.angle_gamma   90.00
#
_symmetry.space_group_name_H-M   'P 1'
#
loop_
_entity.id
_entity.type
_entity.pdbx_description
1 polymer ?
#
loop_
_entity_poly.entity_id
_entity_poly.type
_entity_poly.pdbx_seq_one_letter_code
_entity_poly.pdbx_strand_id
1 'polypeptide(L)'
;QIFAMSYPGYPPAGGYPPAAPGNSPWGGAAYPPSNPPPIGLENVAGYGNQFNPSHMAGMASNLAGTFGGTNMPQSMYPSTPGGYPPVPPGGFGQPPPGQQPSYGGYAPPGGNPPCGMPPYPGYGGGPVPGQPTPPPMNYPATHPGQQPMPNYPAGPAVNPSMPSYSGTTGPAVTPVTHGNRGTITDAPGFDPLKDAEVLRKAMKGFGTDEQAIIDCLGSRSNKQRQQIILSFKTAYGKDLIKDLKSELSGNFERTILAMMKTPVMFDAYEIKEAIKGVGTDENCLIEILASRSNEHIQELSRVYKAEYKKTLEEAIKSDTSGHFQRLLISLAQGNRDESTNVDMSAVQRDVQELYAAGENRLGTDESKFNAILCARSRAHLRAVFCEYQRMCNRDIESSICREMSGDLERGMLAVVKCLKNTPAFFAERLHKAMKGAGTKDRTLIRIMVSRSEVDLLDIRAEYKQMYGRSLYSDITGDTSGDYRKILLKLCGGND
;
A
#
# COMPACT_ATOMS: atom_id res chain seq x y z
N GLN A 1 -27.43 -69.95 -24.71
CA GLN A 1 -28.81 -69.51 -24.43
C GLN A 1 -28.75 -68.08 -23.91
N ILE A 2 -29.67 -67.23 -24.37
CA ILE A 2 -29.72 -65.80 -24.08
C ILE A 2 -30.93 -65.57 -23.17
N PHE A 3 -30.81 -64.74 -22.14
CA PHE A 3 -31.96 -64.20 -21.42
C PHE A 3 -31.87 -62.67 -21.37
N ALA A 4 -32.99 -62.03 -21.70
CA ALA A 4 -33.13 -60.58 -21.81
C ALA A 4 -34.18 -60.08 -20.83
N MET A 5 -33.95 -58.90 -20.24
CA MET A 5 -34.94 -58.03 -19.61
C MET A 5 -34.48 -56.58 -19.87
N SER A 6 -35.13 -55.78 -20.71
CA SER A 6 -36.44 -55.10 -20.55
C SER A 6 -36.31 -53.71 -19.88
N TYR A 7 -36.34 -52.66 -20.71
CA TYR A 7 -36.41 -51.25 -20.30
C TYR A 7 -37.84 -50.83 -19.90
N PRO A 8 -38.02 -49.91 -18.92
CA PRO A 8 -39.22 -49.09 -18.78
C PRO A 8 -39.11 -47.80 -19.60
N GLY A 9 -40.20 -47.40 -20.27
CA GLY A 9 -40.24 -46.23 -21.17
C GLY A 9 -40.76 -44.91 -20.55
N TYR A 10 -40.68 -43.84 -21.35
CA TYR A 10 -41.19 -42.50 -21.04
C TYR A 10 -42.72 -42.43 -20.94
N PRO A 11 -43.29 -41.57 -20.06
CA PRO A 11 -44.67 -41.11 -20.14
C PRO A 11 -44.83 -39.92 -21.14
N PRO A 12 -46.03 -39.71 -21.71
CA PRO A 12 -46.24 -38.79 -22.84
C PRO A 12 -46.56 -37.34 -22.42
N ALA A 13 -46.43 -36.42 -23.40
CA ALA A 13 -46.82 -35.02 -23.26
C ALA A 13 -48.35 -34.82 -23.41
N GLY A 14 -48.92 -33.95 -22.57
CA GLY A 14 -50.31 -33.48 -22.66
C GLY A 14 -50.40 -32.02 -22.18
N GLY A 15 -51.14 -31.19 -22.91
CA GLY A 15 -51.21 -29.74 -22.66
C GLY A 15 -52.49 -29.25 -21.99
N TYR A 16 -52.58 -27.91 -21.97
CA TYR A 16 -53.68 -26.98 -21.64
C TYR A 16 -53.72 -26.46 -20.18
N PRO A 17 -54.32 -25.26 -19.90
CA PRO A 17 -54.79 -24.18 -20.79
C PRO A 17 -54.16 -22.79 -20.46
N PRO A 18 -54.49 -21.68 -21.15
CA PRO A 18 -54.06 -20.33 -20.77
C PRO A 18 -54.94 -19.71 -19.66
N ALA A 19 -54.35 -18.84 -18.84
CA ALA A 19 -55.08 -18.04 -17.82
C ALA A 19 -54.72 -16.56 -17.90
N ALA A 20 -55.74 -15.70 -17.74
CA ALA A 20 -55.68 -14.24 -17.86
C ALA A 20 -55.51 -13.56 -16.46
N PRO A 21 -55.34 -12.23 -16.37
CA PRO A 21 -54.61 -11.60 -15.25
C PRO A 21 -55.49 -11.17 -14.05
N GLY A 22 -54.88 -11.09 -12.86
CA GLY A 22 -55.37 -10.25 -11.76
C GLY A 22 -55.23 -10.81 -10.34
N ASN A 23 -54.39 -10.17 -9.53
CA ASN A 23 -54.36 -10.08 -8.05
C ASN A 23 -54.93 -11.21 -7.16
N SER A 24 -54.06 -11.78 -6.31
CA SER A 24 -54.25 -11.99 -4.85
C SER A 24 -53.06 -12.76 -4.23
N PRO A 25 -52.86 -12.79 -2.89
CA PRO A 25 -53.06 -11.71 -1.92
C PRO A 25 -51.94 -11.69 -0.82
N TRP A 26 -50.67 -11.48 -1.16
CA TRP A 26 -49.60 -11.28 -0.16
C TRP A 26 -48.70 -10.10 -0.55
N GLY A 27 -48.76 -9.02 0.24
CA GLY A 27 -47.93 -7.84 0.03
C GLY A 27 -46.56 -7.99 0.69
N GLY A 28 -45.48 -7.85 -0.09
CA GLY A 28 -44.11 -7.91 0.43
C GLY A 28 -43.04 -7.68 -0.63
N ALA A 29 -42.60 -6.42 -0.76
CA ALA A 29 -41.39 -5.92 -1.42
C ALA A 29 -41.03 -6.44 -2.83
N ALA A 30 -40.96 -5.53 -3.80
CA ALA A 30 -40.42 -5.80 -5.14
C ALA A 30 -38.92 -6.19 -5.10
N TYR A 31 -38.53 -7.11 -5.99
CA TYR A 31 -37.12 -7.42 -6.24
C TYR A 31 -36.36 -6.15 -6.68
N PRO A 32 -35.20 -5.83 -6.08
CA PRO A 32 -34.36 -4.74 -6.57
C PRO A 32 -33.73 -5.12 -7.92
N PRO A 33 -33.57 -4.19 -8.87
CA PRO A 33 -32.87 -4.46 -10.11
C PRO A 33 -31.39 -4.78 -9.84
N SER A 34 -30.87 -5.77 -10.56
CA SER A 34 -29.48 -6.23 -10.47
C SER A 34 -28.50 -5.21 -11.09
N ASN A 35 -28.23 -4.13 -10.36
CA ASN A 35 -27.24 -3.12 -10.73
C ASN A 35 -26.01 -3.29 -9.81
N PRO A 36 -24.80 -3.58 -10.32
CA PRO A 36 -23.61 -3.63 -9.48
C PRO A 36 -23.32 -2.23 -8.91
N PRO A 37 -22.76 -2.14 -7.69
CA PRO A 37 -22.50 -0.84 -7.06
C PRO A 37 -21.49 -0.03 -7.88
N PRO A 38 -21.63 1.31 -7.92
CA PRO A 38 -20.73 2.18 -8.67
C PRO A 38 -19.28 2.02 -8.17
N ILE A 39 -18.35 1.94 -9.12
CA ILE A 39 -16.92 1.93 -8.84
C ILE A 39 -16.52 3.36 -8.48
N GLY A 40 -15.72 3.56 -7.43
CA GLY A 40 -15.33 4.87 -6.86
C GLY A 40 -14.61 5.87 -7.79
N LEU A 41 -14.44 5.52 -9.07
CA LEU A 41 -13.85 6.35 -10.12
C LEU A 41 -14.71 7.55 -10.54
N GLU A 42 -15.85 7.83 -9.90
CA GLU A 42 -16.68 9.01 -10.21
C GLU A 42 -15.93 10.35 -10.00
N ASN A 43 -14.81 10.34 -9.27
CA ASN A 43 -13.89 11.48 -9.10
C ASN A 43 -12.75 11.54 -10.14
N VAL A 44 -13.00 11.25 -11.43
CA VAL A 44 -11.99 11.52 -12.50
C VAL A 44 -11.55 13.00 -12.51
N ALA A 45 -12.46 13.92 -12.14
CA ALA A 45 -12.13 15.35 -11.97
C ALA A 45 -11.20 15.66 -10.78
N GLY A 46 -11.07 14.74 -9.81
CA GLY A 46 -10.22 14.89 -8.62
C GLY A 46 -8.75 14.56 -8.85
N TYR A 47 -8.39 13.87 -9.94
CA TYR A 47 -7.01 13.47 -10.22
C TYR A 47 -6.04 14.66 -10.32
N GLY A 48 -6.52 15.83 -10.75
CA GLY A 48 -5.71 17.06 -10.80
C GLY A 48 -5.17 17.54 -9.45
N ASN A 49 -5.82 17.16 -8.32
CA ASN A 49 -5.51 17.68 -6.98
C ASN A 49 -4.90 16.63 -6.03
N GLN A 50 -4.52 15.45 -6.52
CA GLN A 50 -3.84 14.41 -5.71
C GLN A 50 -2.31 14.39 -5.86
N PHE A 51 -1.74 15.29 -6.66
CA PHE A 51 -0.29 15.33 -6.90
C PHE A 51 0.47 16.03 -5.77
N ASN A 52 1.27 15.27 -5.02
CA ASN A 52 2.17 15.81 -4.01
C ASN A 52 3.28 16.68 -4.67
N PRO A 53 3.41 17.99 -4.34
CA PRO A 53 4.35 18.89 -5.00
C PRO A 53 5.82 18.47 -4.93
N SER A 54 6.24 17.75 -3.89
CA SER A 54 7.62 17.27 -3.75
C SER A 54 8.02 16.26 -4.84
N HIS A 55 7.05 15.52 -5.38
CA HIS A 55 7.26 14.58 -6.49
C HIS A 55 7.35 15.26 -7.87
N MET A 56 7.00 16.55 -7.95
CA MET A 56 6.86 17.34 -9.18
C MET A 56 8.07 18.24 -9.50
N ALA A 57 8.99 18.45 -8.56
CA ALA A 57 10.14 19.35 -8.75
C ALA A 57 11.04 18.98 -9.94
N GLY A 58 11.05 17.71 -10.36
CA GLY A 58 11.72 17.23 -11.60
C GLY A 58 10.81 17.06 -12.82
N MET A 59 9.50 17.30 -12.71
CA MET A 59 8.53 17.18 -13.81
C MET A 59 8.18 18.53 -14.46
N ALA A 60 8.08 19.61 -13.67
CA ALA A 60 7.73 20.93 -14.19
C ALA A 60 8.72 21.44 -15.27
N SER A 61 9.99 21.07 -15.16
CA SER A 61 11.05 21.40 -16.11
C SER A 61 10.92 20.72 -17.49
N ASN A 62 10.13 19.66 -17.63
CA ASN A 62 9.93 18.95 -18.90
C ASN A 62 8.60 19.29 -19.62
N LEU A 63 7.61 19.88 -18.93
CA LEU A 63 6.38 20.35 -19.61
C LEU A 63 6.59 21.66 -20.37
N ALA A 64 7.53 22.52 -19.93
CA ALA A 64 7.80 23.80 -20.57
C ALA A 64 8.43 23.68 -21.97
N GLY A 65 9.05 22.54 -22.29
CA GLY A 65 9.74 22.32 -23.57
C GLY A 65 8.83 21.92 -24.75
N THR A 66 7.61 21.44 -24.49
CA THR A 66 6.77 20.79 -25.52
C THR A 66 5.81 21.76 -26.23
N PHE A 67 5.70 23.01 -25.77
CA PHE A 67 4.81 24.04 -26.33
C PHE A 67 5.52 25.38 -26.62
N GLY A 68 6.75 25.32 -27.12
CA GLY A 68 7.49 26.50 -27.61
C GLY A 68 8.20 26.21 -28.94
N GLY A 69 7.68 26.75 -30.05
CA GLY A 69 8.27 26.52 -31.38
C GLY A 69 7.52 27.22 -32.52
N THR A 70 7.93 28.44 -32.84
CA THR A 70 7.43 29.23 -33.98
C THR A 70 7.94 28.72 -35.32
N ASN A 71 7.05 28.44 -36.29
CA ASN A 71 7.10 28.85 -37.71
C ASN A 71 6.29 27.90 -38.62
N MET A 72 5.23 28.42 -39.26
CA MET A 72 4.69 27.91 -40.53
C MET A 72 4.16 29.10 -41.36
N PRO A 73 4.37 29.14 -42.69
CA PRO A 73 4.06 30.30 -43.54
C PRO A 73 2.60 30.35 -44.02
N GLN A 74 2.14 31.55 -44.36
CA GLN A 74 0.75 31.85 -44.77
C GLN A 74 0.56 31.90 -46.30
N SER A 75 -0.34 31.07 -46.83
CA SER A 75 -1.18 31.25 -48.04
C SER A 75 -2.04 29.98 -48.19
N MET A 76 -3.29 29.95 -48.65
CA MET A 76 -4.00 30.74 -49.67
C MET A 76 -5.54 30.57 -49.51
N TYR A 77 -6.37 31.35 -50.24
CA TYR A 77 -7.86 31.28 -50.36
C TYR A 77 -8.72 31.99 -49.27
N PRO A 78 -9.94 32.52 -49.59
CA PRO A 78 -10.19 33.95 -49.37
C PRO A 78 -11.41 34.34 -48.50
N SER A 79 -11.44 35.64 -48.15
CA SER A 79 -12.44 36.41 -47.39
C SER A 79 -13.83 36.50 -48.06
N THR A 80 -14.95 36.68 -47.33
CA THR A 80 -15.49 37.97 -46.77
C THR A 80 -16.88 37.73 -46.09
N PRO A 81 -17.55 38.70 -45.42
CA PRO A 81 -17.06 39.74 -44.49
C PRO A 81 -17.97 40.01 -43.24
N GLY A 82 -17.42 40.68 -42.21
CA GLY A 82 -18.16 41.51 -41.24
C GLY A 82 -17.96 41.16 -39.75
N GLY A 83 -17.58 42.09 -38.85
CA GLY A 83 -17.08 43.45 -39.05
C GLY A 83 -16.89 44.28 -37.75
N TYR A 84 -15.62 44.63 -37.44
CA TYR A 84 -15.13 45.73 -36.56
C TYR A 84 -15.44 45.73 -35.03
N PRO A 85 -14.65 46.43 -34.19
CA PRO A 85 -13.18 46.66 -34.20
C PRO A 85 -12.48 46.42 -32.82
N PRO A 86 -11.13 46.39 -32.73
CA PRO A 86 -10.37 46.16 -31.48
C PRO A 86 -9.85 47.45 -30.79
N VAL A 87 -9.35 47.33 -29.56
CA VAL A 87 -8.68 48.41 -28.77
C VAL A 87 -7.34 47.89 -28.20
N PRO A 88 -6.24 48.70 -28.12
CA PRO A 88 -4.87 48.20 -27.93
C PRO A 88 -4.40 48.06 -26.46
N PRO A 89 -3.24 47.41 -26.22
CA PRO A 89 -2.72 47.14 -24.87
C PRO A 89 -1.80 48.24 -24.32
N GLY A 90 -1.70 48.31 -22.98
CA GLY A 90 -0.72 49.10 -22.26
C GLY A 90 -0.44 48.51 -20.88
N GLY A 91 0.81 48.49 -20.44
CA GLY A 91 1.23 47.91 -19.16
C GLY A 91 2.36 48.67 -18.48
N PHE A 92 2.41 48.55 -17.16
CA PHE A 92 3.46 48.99 -16.22
C PHE A 92 3.39 47.99 -15.04
N GLY A 93 4.42 47.67 -14.25
CA GLY A 93 5.68 48.36 -13.95
C GLY A 93 5.75 48.61 -12.43
N GLN A 94 6.63 47.90 -11.68
CA GLN A 94 6.80 48.10 -10.22
C GLN A 94 7.45 49.46 -9.89
N PRO A 95 7.33 49.99 -8.65
CA PRO A 95 8.39 49.79 -7.62
C PRO A 95 7.84 49.75 -6.14
N PRO A 96 8.50 50.23 -5.05
CA PRO A 96 9.12 49.37 -4.01
C PRO A 96 8.64 49.69 -2.55
N PRO A 97 9.21 49.11 -1.46
CA PRO A 97 8.58 49.11 -0.12
C PRO A 97 9.11 50.15 0.89
N GLY A 98 8.31 50.51 1.92
CA GLY A 98 8.81 51.25 3.09
C GLY A 98 7.78 51.73 4.15
N GLN A 99 7.79 51.06 5.31
CA GLN A 99 7.56 51.57 6.69
C GLN A 99 6.24 52.26 7.15
N GLN A 100 6.06 52.18 8.49
CA GLN A 100 4.90 52.47 9.36
C GLN A 100 4.67 54.00 9.61
N PRO A 101 3.51 54.47 10.15
CA PRO A 101 3.22 54.33 11.60
C PRO A 101 1.74 54.18 12.03
N SER A 102 1.51 54.14 13.35
CA SER A 102 0.29 53.76 14.08
C SER A 102 -0.65 54.92 14.47
N TYR A 103 -1.97 54.73 14.37
CA TYR A 103 -3.06 55.38 15.16
C TYR A 103 -4.43 54.66 14.87
N GLY A 104 -5.44 54.59 15.75
CA GLY A 104 -5.43 54.86 17.20
C GLY A 104 -6.78 55.12 17.92
N GLY A 105 -7.85 54.30 17.75
CA GLY A 105 -9.01 54.30 18.70
C GLY A 105 -10.45 54.09 18.18
N TYR A 106 -11.30 53.64 19.11
CA TYR A 106 -12.79 53.65 19.19
C TYR A 106 -13.68 52.56 18.53
N ALA A 107 -14.68 52.12 19.32
CA ALA A 107 -15.79 51.20 19.01
C ALA A 107 -17.14 51.96 18.90
N PRO A 108 -18.29 51.33 18.56
CA PRO A 108 -19.28 50.97 19.61
C PRO A 108 -20.14 49.67 19.30
N PRO A 109 -21.48 49.51 19.56
CA PRO A 109 -22.08 48.33 20.23
C PRO A 109 -22.96 47.42 19.31
N GLY A 110 -23.65 46.35 19.74
CA GLY A 110 -23.74 45.65 21.05
C GLY A 110 -25.19 45.23 21.43
N GLY A 111 -25.42 43.97 21.85
CA GLY A 111 -26.75 43.42 22.21
C GLY A 111 -26.71 41.93 22.65
N ASN A 112 -27.58 41.51 23.58
CA ASN A 112 -27.60 40.22 24.33
C ASN A 112 -29.08 39.95 24.74
N PRO A 113 -29.50 38.89 25.49
CA PRO A 113 -28.94 37.57 25.88
C PRO A 113 -29.99 36.44 25.57
N PRO A 114 -30.18 35.31 26.30
CA PRO A 114 -29.39 34.58 27.34
C PRO A 114 -29.19 33.08 26.93
N CYS A 115 -28.85 32.07 27.77
CA CYS A 115 -28.56 31.93 29.20
C CYS A 115 -27.64 30.69 29.44
N GLY A 116 -27.15 30.47 30.68
CA GLY A 116 -26.59 29.18 31.13
C GLY A 116 -25.31 29.25 31.96
N MET A 117 -25.44 29.34 33.29
CA MET A 117 -24.36 29.26 34.30
C MET A 117 -24.72 28.17 35.35
N PRO A 118 -23.89 27.77 36.36
CA PRO A 118 -22.72 28.47 36.95
C PRO A 118 -21.48 27.62 37.32
N PRO A 119 -20.35 28.30 37.65
CA PRO A 119 -19.38 27.82 38.65
C PRO A 119 -18.90 28.92 39.63
N TYR A 120 -18.74 28.64 40.93
CA TYR A 120 -18.23 29.58 41.98
C TYR A 120 -17.72 28.75 43.20
N PRO A 121 -16.90 29.27 44.15
CA PRO A 121 -15.82 30.28 44.05
C PRO A 121 -14.49 29.91 44.76
N GLY A 122 -13.47 30.76 44.57
CA GLY A 122 -12.44 31.03 45.59
C GLY A 122 -12.62 32.43 46.20
N TYR A 123 -12.08 32.67 47.40
CA TYR A 123 -12.08 33.97 48.10
C TYR A 123 -10.68 34.26 48.67
N GLY A 124 -10.30 35.53 48.78
CA GLY A 124 -8.98 35.94 49.31
C GLY A 124 -9.06 36.94 50.46
N GLY A 125 -7.89 37.28 51.03
CA GLY A 125 -7.74 38.34 52.04
C GLY A 125 -6.29 38.47 52.54
N GLY A 126 -5.78 39.71 52.63
CA GLY A 126 -4.61 40.09 53.46
C GLY A 126 -5.07 40.80 54.75
N PRO A 127 -4.25 41.64 55.44
CA PRO A 127 -2.94 42.19 55.02
C PRO A 127 -1.86 42.40 56.17
N VAL A 128 -0.79 43.17 55.87
CA VAL A 128 0.16 43.96 56.75
C VAL A 128 1.33 43.25 57.53
N PRO A 129 2.40 43.94 58.04
CA PRO A 129 3.79 43.67 57.58
C PRO A 129 4.91 43.56 58.67
N GLY A 130 6.17 43.29 58.27
CA GLY A 130 7.37 43.39 59.15
C GLY A 130 8.73 43.20 58.44
N GLN A 131 9.77 43.93 58.90
CA GLN A 131 11.19 43.95 58.44
C GLN A 131 12.02 42.73 58.94
N PRO A 132 13.36 42.60 58.68
CA PRO A 132 14.20 42.92 57.50
C PRO A 132 15.10 41.71 57.07
N THR A 133 15.92 41.86 56.02
CA THR A 133 16.87 40.82 55.53
C THR A 133 18.33 41.00 56.00
N PRO A 134 19.03 39.90 56.35
CA PRO A 134 20.50 39.79 56.28
C PRO A 134 21.02 38.62 55.37
N PRO A 135 22.34 38.51 55.11
CA PRO A 135 22.93 37.76 53.98
C PRO A 135 23.41 36.31 54.33
N PRO A 136 23.99 35.52 53.39
CA PRO A 136 24.02 34.05 53.48
C PRO A 136 25.23 33.46 54.21
N MET A 137 25.10 32.22 54.69
CA MET A 137 26.23 31.40 55.18
C MET A 137 26.07 29.92 54.81
N ASN A 138 27.14 29.14 55.01
CA ASN A 138 27.47 27.97 54.19
C ASN A 138 27.55 26.65 55.00
N TYR A 139 27.40 25.52 54.30
CA TYR A 139 27.70 24.12 54.73
C TYR A 139 26.74 23.42 55.74
N PRO A 140 26.75 22.05 55.80
CA PRO A 140 25.53 21.29 55.54
C PRO A 140 24.96 20.57 56.77
N ALA A 141 23.65 20.27 56.72
CA ALA A 141 22.97 19.41 57.68
C ALA A 141 22.17 18.30 56.99
N THR A 142 22.28 17.09 57.52
CA THR A 142 21.64 15.86 57.03
C THR A 142 20.19 15.72 57.50
N HIS A 143 19.30 15.25 56.62
CA HIS A 143 18.00 14.71 57.04
C HIS A 143 18.00 13.16 56.99
N PRO A 144 17.47 12.47 58.02
CA PRO A 144 17.47 11.00 58.09
C PRO A 144 16.22 10.40 57.45
N GLY A 145 16.31 9.16 56.91
CA GLY A 145 15.10 8.40 56.59
C GLY A 145 15.17 7.34 55.49
N GLN A 146 16.14 6.42 55.49
CA GLN A 146 15.97 5.11 54.83
C GLN A 146 16.63 4.00 55.67
N GLN A 147 15.94 2.86 55.84
CA GLN A 147 16.49 1.65 56.47
C GLN A 147 17.12 0.73 55.42
N PRO A 148 18.22 0.01 55.75
CA PRO A 148 18.96 -0.79 54.79
C PRO A 148 18.40 -2.21 54.59
N MET A 149 18.51 -2.72 53.36
CA MET A 149 18.29 -4.14 53.03
C MET A 149 19.59 -4.95 53.18
N PRO A 150 19.55 -6.27 53.42
CA PRO A 150 20.74 -7.06 53.78
C PRO A 150 21.74 -7.28 52.65
N ASN A 151 23.02 -7.26 53.00
CA ASN A 151 24.16 -7.52 52.11
C ASN A 151 24.39 -9.04 51.91
N TYR A 152 24.50 -9.50 50.66
CA TYR A 152 24.88 -10.89 50.34
C TYR A 152 26.39 -11.00 50.03
N PRO A 153 27.06 -12.14 50.35
CA PRO A 153 28.50 -12.29 50.14
C PRO A 153 28.90 -12.40 48.67
N ALA A 154 30.12 -11.96 48.35
CA ALA A 154 30.70 -12.10 47.01
C ALA A 154 30.93 -13.57 46.62
N GLY A 155 30.51 -13.95 45.41
CA GLY A 155 30.82 -15.24 44.81
C GLY A 155 32.29 -15.35 44.35
N PRO A 156 32.84 -16.57 44.22
CA PRO A 156 34.25 -16.77 43.89
C PRO A 156 34.59 -16.37 42.45
N ALA A 157 35.83 -15.93 42.25
CA ALA A 157 36.35 -15.46 40.96
C ALA A 157 36.40 -16.58 39.89
N VAL A 158 36.01 -16.25 38.66
CA VAL A 158 36.08 -17.15 37.50
C VAL A 158 37.33 -16.85 36.65
N ASN A 159 37.91 -17.94 36.13
CA ASN A 159 39.25 -18.06 35.54
C ASN A 159 39.49 -17.21 34.27
N PRO A 160 40.60 -16.46 34.13
CA PRO A 160 40.89 -15.64 32.96
C PRO A 160 41.36 -16.44 31.74
N SER A 161 40.41 -16.90 30.92
CA SER A 161 40.67 -17.48 29.58
C SER A 161 39.60 -17.12 28.55
N MET A 162 39.44 -15.82 28.26
CA MET A 162 38.87 -15.33 27.00
C MET A 162 39.70 -14.15 26.47
N PRO A 163 39.98 -14.09 25.15
CA PRO A 163 40.59 -12.91 24.55
C PRO A 163 39.67 -11.69 24.68
N SER A 164 40.20 -10.58 25.17
CA SER A 164 39.51 -9.29 25.13
C SER A 164 39.37 -8.84 23.67
N TYR A 165 38.14 -8.71 23.17
CA TYR A 165 37.92 -8.12 21.85
C TYR A 165 37.90 -6.60 21.97
N SER A 166 39.03 -5.98 21.65
CA SER A 166 39.16 -4.54 21.51
C SER A 166 38.15 -3.98 20.51
N GLY A 167 37.54 -2.84 20.83
CA GLY A 167 36.48 -2.26 20.01
C GLY A 167 36.88 -2.02 18.56
N THR A 168 36.15 -2.65 17.65
CA THR A 168 36.09 -2.27 16.23
C THR A 168 34.66 -1.86 15.92
N THR A 169 34.49 -0.72 15.26
CA THR A 169 33.25 -0.31 14.61
C THR A 169 32.62 -1.50 13.89
N GLY A 170 31.38 -1.85 14.22
CA GLY A 170 30.67 -2.93 13.53
C GLY A 170 30.64 -2.66 12.03
N PRO A 171 30.63 -3.71 11.18
CA PRO A 171 30.63 -3.53 9.74
C PRO A 171 29.41 -2.72 9.35
N ALA A 172 29.63 -1.49 8.87
CA ALA A 172 28.59 -0.70 8.25
C ALA A 172 28.08 -1.50 7.05
N VAL A 173 26.88 -2.09 7.19
CA VAL A 173 26.20 -2.75 6.08
C VAL A 173 25.86 -1.66 5.09
N THR A 174 26.75 -1.45 4.12
CA THR A 174 26.53 -0.52 3.02
C THR A 174 25.18 -0.87 2.40
N PRO A 175 24.18 0.03 2.44
CA PRO A 175 22.90 -0.26 1.83
C PRO A 175 23.17 -0.46 0.34
N VAL A 176 23.02 -1.70 -0.13
CA VAL A 176 23.23 -2.00 -1.54
C VAL A 176 22.11 -1.29 -2.29
N THR A 177 22.46 -0.16 -2.89
CA THR A 177 21.59 0.62 -3.77
C THR A 177 21.41 -0.16 -5.06
N HIS A 178 20.61 -1.22 -4.98
CA HIS A 178 20.03 -1.86 -6.14
C HIS A 178 19.19 -0.78 -6.85
N GLY A 179 19.69 -0.27 -7.98
CA GLY A 179 18.86 0.52 -8.90
C GLY A 179 17.65 -0.31 -9.33
N ASN A 180 16.56 0.32 -9.80
CA ASN A 180 15.29 -0.36 -10.05
C ASN A 180 15.46 -1.74 -10.74
N ARG A 181 15.05 -2.82 -10.05
CA ARG A 181 15.15 -4.22 -10.50
C ARG A 181 13.80 -4.78 -10.94
N GLY A 182 12.90 -3.88 -11.34
CA GLY A 182 11.74 -4.20 -12.15
C GLY A 182 12.12 -4.73 -13.54
N THR A 183 11.17 -5.45 -14.13
CA THR A 183 11.19 -5.94 -15.51
C THR A 183 10.60 -4.93 -16.48
N ILE A 184 9.78 -4.00 -15.98
CA ILE A 184 9.19 -2.88 -16.73
C ILE A 184 9.91 -1.59 -16.34
N THR A 185 10.23 -0.77 -17.34
CA THR A 185 10.90 0.53 -17.18
C THR A 185 10.22 1.59 -18.06
N ASP A 186 10.59 2.87 -17.88
CA ASP A 186 10.16 3.95 -18.78
C ASP A 186 10.61 3.64 -20.22
N ALA A 187 9.66 3.54 -21.16
CA ALA A 187 9.94 3.36 -22.57
C ALA A 187 10.68 4.58 -23.15
N PRO A 188 11.75 4.39 -23.94
CA PRO A 188 12.45 5.48 -24.62
C PRO A 188 11.58 6.07 -25.74
N GLY A 189 11.67 7.39 -25.96
CA GLY A 189 10.90 8.06 -27.01
C GLY A 189 9.38 8.05 -26.81
N PHE A 190 8.92 7.88 -25.57
CA PHE A 190 7.51 7.81 -25.21
C PHE A 190 6.70 9.04 -25.66
N ASP A 191 5.56 8.78 -26.29
CA ASP A 191 4.59 9.77 -26.75
C ASP A 191 3.19 9.34 -26.31
N PRO A 192 2.59 10.00 -25.29
CA PRO A 192 1.30 9.58 -24.73
C PRO A 192 0.13 9.77 -25.70
N LEU A 193 0.26 10.64 -26.71
CA LEU A 193 -0.78 10.83 -27.73
C LEU A 193 -0.78 9.67 -28.74
N LYS A 194 0.40 9.27 -29.23
CA LYS A 194 0.52 8.11 -30.13
C LYS A 194 0.03 6.81 -29.47
N ASP A 195 0.36 6.61 -28.21
CA ASP A 195 -0.13 5.44 -27.47
C ASP A 195 -1.65 5.49 -27.24
N ALA A 196 -2.21 6.68 -26.98
CA ALA A 196 -3.66 6.87 -26.94
C ALA A 196 -4.34 6.59 -28.29
N GLU A 197 -3.73 6.97 -29.41
CA GLU A 197 -4.18 6.64 -30.78
C GLU A 197 -4.16 5.14 -31.04
N VAL A 198 -3.08 4.45 -30.66
CA VAL A 198 -2.95 2.98 -30.77
C VAL A 198 -4.08 2.29 -30.00
N LEU A 199 -4.29 2.65 -28.73
CA LEU A 199 -5.38 2.07 -27.93
C LEU A 199 -6.75 2.42 -28.48
N ARG A 200 -6.96 3.67 -28.94
CA ARG A 200 -8.23 4.09 -29.54
C ARG A 200 -8.54 3.29 -30.80
N LYS A 201 -7.54 2.94 -31.60
CA LYS A 201 -7.67 2.10 -32.80
C LYS A 201 -7.91 0.63 -32.43
N ALA A 202 -7.20 0.10 -31.45
CA ALA A 202 -7.35 -1.28 -30.97
C ALA A 202 -8.77 -1.56 -30.42
N MET A 203 -9.42 -0.54 -29.86
CA MET A 203 -10.81 -0.56 -29.37
C MET A 203 -11.78 0.13 -30.35
N LYS A 204 -11.65 -0.12 -31.66
CA LYS A 204 -12.54 0.47 -32.67
C LYS A 204 -12.98 -0.55 -33.71
N GLY A 205 -14.25 -0.93 -33.63
CA GLY A 205 -14.92 -1.72 -34.65
C GLY A 205 -15.74 -2.83 -34.01
N PHE A 206 -15.75 -3.99 -34.67
CA PHE A 206 -16.25 -5.22 -34.10
C PHE A 206 -15.07 -6.07 -33.63
N GLY A 207 -15.02 -6.39 -32.34
CA GLY A 207 -13.87 -7.02 -31.70
C GLY A 207 -12.76 -6.04 -31.32
N THR A 208 -11.78 -6.57 -30.60
CA THR A 208 -10.66 -5.82 -30.01
C THR A 208 -9.35 -6.32 -30.61
N ASP A 209 -8.32 -5.47 -30.67
CA ASP A 209 -6.93 -5.88 -30.93
C ASP A 209 -6.19 -6.02 -29.59
N GLU A 210 -6.34 -7.16 -28.93
CA GLU A 210 -5.71 -7.43 -27.62
C GLU A 210 -4.18 -7.38 -27.72
N GLN A 211 -3.61 -7.76 -28.87
CA GLN A 211 -2.17 -7.77 -29.09
C GLN A 211 -1.60 -6.34 -29.10
N ALA A 212 -2.25 -5.40 -29.78
CA ALA A 212 -1.88 -3.99 -29.74
C ALA A 212 -2.01 -3.39 -28.32
N ILE A 213 -3.01 -3.81 -27.54
CA ILE A 213 -3.16 -3.41 -26.13
C ILE A 213 -2.01 -3.97 -25.27
N ILE A 214 -1.64 -5.25 -25.45
CA ILE A 214 -0.51 -5.90 -24.76
C ILE A 214 0.81 -5.20 -25.09
N ASP A 215 1.10 -4.97 -26.36
CA ASP A 215 2.37 -4.41 -26.78
C ASP A 215 2.50 -2.92 -26.44
N CYS A 216 1.39 -2.18 -26.41
CA CYS A 216 1.36 -0.83 -25.85
C CYS A 216 1.52 -0.85 -24.32
N LEU A 217 0.50 -1.28 -23.56
CA LEU A 217 0.47 -1.11 -22.10
C LEU A 217 1.51 -1.96 -21.37
N GLY A 218 1.82 -3.15 -21.88
CA GLY A 218 2.86 -4.04 -21.35
C GLY A 218 4.29 -3.59 -21.67
N SER A 219 4.48 -2.54 -22.46
CA SER A 219 5.80 -1.95 -22.76
C SER A 219 5.92 -0.49 -22.26
N ARG A 220 5.14 -0.12 -21.24
CA ARG A 220 5.14 1.22 -20.62
C ARG A 220 5.19 1.09 -19.10
N SER A 221 5.91 1.98 -18.43
CA SER A 221 5.84 2.09 -16.97
C SER A 221 4.47 2.59 -16.50
N ASN A 222 4.14 2.39 -15.24
CA ASN A 222 2.88 2.87 -14.67
C ASN A 222 2.73 4.39 -14.81
N LYS A 223 3.82 5.13 -14.59
CA LYS A 223 3.95 6.57 -14.83
C LYS A 223 3.53 6.95 -16.25
N GLN A 224 4.05 6.24 -17.25
CA GLN A 224 3.68 6.43 -18.65
C GLN A 224 2.22 6.06 -18.91
N ARG A 225 1.71 4.95 -18.34
CA ARG A 225 0.28 4.59 -18.41
C ARG A 225 -0.63 5.69 -17.85
N GLN A 226 -0.25 6.37 -16.76
CA GLN A 226 -1.01 7.53 -16.27
C GLN A 226 -1.05 8.69 -17.28
N GLN A 227 0.06 8.94 -17.98
CA GLN A 227 0.13 9.95 -19.03
C GLN A 227 -0.73 9.56 -20.26
N ILE A 228 -0.80 8.28 -20.62
CA ILE A 228 -1.69 7.77 -21.68
C ILE A 228 -3.17 7.98 -21.29
N ILE A 229 -3.57 7.68 -20.05
CA ILE A 229 -4.95 7.92 -19.56
C ILE A 229 -5.34 9.39 -19.76
N LEU A 230 -4.45 10.31 -19.37
CA LEU A 230 -4.69 11.75 -19.52
C LEU A 230 -4.77 12.17 -21.00
N SER A 231 -3.81 11.75 -21.84
CA SER A 231 -3.83 12.06 -23.28
C SER A 231 -5.06 11.50 -23.98
N PHE A 232 -5.49 10.28 -23.66
CA PHE A 232 -6.70 9.69 -24.24
C PHE A 232 -7.96 10.49 -23.85
N LYS A 233 -8.04 10.95 -22.59
CA LYS A 233 -9.14 11.81 -22.12
C LYS A 233 -9.15 13.16 -22.83
N THR A 234 -7.99 13.79 -23.02
CA THR A 234 -7.87 15.08 -23.71
C THR A 234 -8.14 14.97 -25.21
N ALA A 235 -7.63 13.94 -25.89
CA ALA A 235 -7.75 13.78 -27.33
C ALA A 235 -9.16 13.34 -27.79
N TYR A 236 -9.88 12.55 -26.98
CA TYR A 236 -11.15 11.93 -27.39
C TYR A 236 -12.34 12.26 -26.48
N GLY A 237 -12.14 12.96 -25.37
CA GLY A 237 -13.18 13.19 -24.34
C GLY A 237 -13.60 11.93 -23.57
N LYS A 238 -13.05 10.76 -23.92
CA LYS A 238 -13.43 9.44 -23.42
C LYS A 238 -12.63 8.99 -22.20
N ASP A 239 -13.16 8.02 -21.47
CA ASP A 239 -12.46 7.39 -20.34
C ASP A 239 -11.80 6.09 -20.81
N LEU A 240 -10.47 6.05 -20.79
CA LEU A 240 -9.68 4.90 -21.24
C LEU A 240 -9.93 3.64 -20.38
N ILE A 241 -10.15 3.81 -19.08
CA ILE A 241 -10.36 2.69 -18.14
C ILE A 241 -11.75 2.08 -18.38
N LYS A 242 -12.75 2.93 -18.65
CA LYS A 242 -14.09 2.50 -19.03
C LYS A 242 -14.09 1.78 -20.39
N ASP A 243 -13.46 2.36 -21.41
CA ASP A 243 -13.37 1.76 -22.75
C ASP A 243 -12.64 0.40 -22.66
N LEU A 244 -11.46 0.31 -22.01
CA LEU A 244 -10.77 -0.98 -21.78
C LEU A 244 -11.64 -2.00 -21.03
N LYS A 245 -12.47 -1.56 -20.08
CA LYS A 245 -13.36 -2.44 -19.33
C LYS A 245 -14.54 -2.96 -20.18
N SER A 246 -15.02 -2.21 -21.17
CA SER A 246 -16.09 -2.70 -22.06
C SER A 246 -15.59 -3.65 -23.16
N GLU A 247 -14.32 -3.55 -23.53
CA GLU A 247 -13.73 -4.25 -24.68
C GLU A 247 -12.94 -5.52 -24.28
N LEU A 248 -12.64 -5.69 -23.00
CA LEU A 248 -11.87 -6.82 -22.44
C LEU A 248 -12.73 -7.65 -21.48
N SER A 249 -12.32 -8.90 -21.22
CA SER A 249 -12.95 -9.74 -20.19
C SER A 249 -11.97 -10.61 -19.40
N GLY A 250 -12.44 -11.18 -18.29
CA GLY A 250 -11.75 -12.22 -17.53
C GLY A 250 -10.43 -11.79 -16.89
N ASN A 251 -9.49 -12.73 -16.76
CA ASN A 251 -8.19 -12.43 -16.13
C ASN A 251 -7.31 -11.47 -16.97
N PHE A 252 -7.55 -11.38 -18.28
CA PHE A 252 -6.88 -10.39 -19.13
C PHE A 252 -7.35 -8.96 -18.80
N GLU A 253 -8.67 -8.71 -18.77
CA GLU A 253 -9.26 -7.46 -18.28
C GLU A 253 -8.71 -7.09 -16.89
N ARG A 254 -8.76 -8.03 -15.94
CA ARG A 254 -8.28 -7.80 -14.56
C ARG A 254 -6.81 -7.39 -14.52
N THR A 255 -5.96 -8.01 -15.35
CA THR A 255 -4.53 -7.67 -15.41
C THR A 255 -4.31 -6.28 -15.98
N ILE A 256 -4.97 -5.96 -17.10
CA ILE A 256 -4.86 -4.64 -17.74
C ILE A 256 -5.40 -3.54 -16.81
N LEU A 257 -6.58 -3.72 -16.20
CA LEU A 257 -7.16 -2.74 -15.27
C LEU A 257 -6.34 -2.58 -13.98
N ALA A 258 -5.63 -3.62 -13.53
CA ALA A 258 -4.66 -3.52 -12.45
C ALA A 258 -3.43 -2.69 -12.85
N MET A 259 -2.85 -2.97 -14.02
CA MET A 259 -1.68 -2.25 -14.55
C MET A 259 -1.89 -0.73 -14.74
N MET A 260 -3.14 -0.32 -14.95
CA MET A 260 -3.52 1.08 -15.17
C MET A 260 -3.75 1.89 -13.88
N LYS A 261 -3.89 1.26 -12.71
CA LYS A 261 -3.95 1.95 -11.41
C LYS A 261 -2.57 2.38 -10.96
N THR A 262 -2.42 3.50 -10.27
CA THR A 262 -1.16 3.81 -9.57
C THR A 262 -0.86 2.70 -8.54
N PRO A 263 0.42 2.43 -8.18
CA PRO A 263 0.77 1.29 -7.31
C PRO A 263 0.00 1.28 -5.99
N VAL A 264 -0.15 2.46 -5.37
CA VAL A 264 -0.88 2.61 -4.11
C VAL A 264 -2.39 2.48 -4.30
N MET A 265 -2.96 3.01 -5.39
CA MET A 265 -4.38 2.84 -5.70
C MET A 265 -4.71 1.37 -6.02
N PHE A 266 -3.75 0.61 -6.56
CA PHE A 266 -3.92 -0.83 -6.76
C PHE A 266 -3.91 -1.60 -5.43
N ASP A 267 -2.99 -1.31 -4.53
CA ASP A 267 -2.98 -1.91 -3.18
C ASP A 267 -4.23 -1.51 -2.38
N ALA A 268 -4.69 -0.26 -2.46
CA ALA A 268 -5.93 0.19 -1.83
C ALA A 268 -7.15 -0.59 -2.34
N TYR A 269 -7.22 -0.80 -3.66
CA TYR A 269 -8.25 -1.61 -4.31
C TYR A 269 -8.17 -3.09 -3.88
N GLU A 270 -6.98 -3.69 -3.85
CA GLU A 270 -6.80 -5.09 -3.46
C GLU A 270 -7.12 -5.33 -1.98
N ILE A 271 -6.80 -4.40 -1.07
CA ILE A 271 -7.27 -4.44 0.32
C ILE A 271 -8.79 -4.31 0.37
N LYS A 272 -9.37 -3.34 -0.37
CA LYS A 272 -10.83 -3.13 -0.36
C LYS A 272 -11.60 -4.35 -0.85
N GLU A 273 -11.12 -5.03 -1.88
CA GLU A 273 -11.69 -6.27 -2.39
C GLU A 273 -11.26 -7.52 -1.58
N ALA A 274 -10.32 -7.40 -0.63
CA ALA A 274 -9.98 -8.48 0.31
C ALA A 274 -10.90 -8.51 1.55
N ILE A 275 -11.47 -7.36 1.94
CA ILE A 275 -12.41 -7.22 3.08
C ILE A 275 -13.89 -7.13 2.65
N LYS A 276 -14.20 -7.45 1.39
CA LYS A 276 -15.52 -7.21 0.81
C LYS A 276 -16.19 -8.52 0.46
N GLY A 277 -17.33 -8.78 1.10
CA GLY A 277 -18.19 -9.91 0.81
C GLY A 277 -18.34 -10.81 2.02
N VAL A 278 -18.46 -12.11 1.78
CA VAL A 278 -18.50 -13.14 2.84
C VAL A 278 -17.10 -13.71 3.01
N GLY A 279 -16.52 -13.51 4.18
CA GLY A 279 -15.13 -13.85 4.49
C GLY A 279 -14.13 -12.76 4.07
N THR A 280 -12.89 -12.92 4.53
CA THR A 280 -11.75 -12.03 4.26
C THR A 280 -10.69 -12.80 3.47
N ASP A 281 -9.91 -12.11 2.62
CA ASP A 281 -8.66 -12.65 2.07
C ASP A 281 -7.49 -12.17 2.94
N GLU A 282 -7.28 -12.86 4.07
CA GLU A 282 -6.21 -12.53 5.03
C GLU A 282 -4.84 -12.63 4.36
N ASN A 283 -4.70 -13.53 3.39
CA ASN A 283 -3.48 -13.70 2.63
C ASN A 283 -3.14 -12.47 1.79
N CYS A 284 -4.13 -11.73 1.26
CA CYS A 284 -3.93 -10.45 0.59
C CYS A 284 -3.49 -9.36 1.58
N LEU A 285 -4.19 -9.23 2.72
CA LEU A 285 -3.87 -8.25 3.76
C LEU A 285 -2.44 -8.42 4.29
N ILE A 286 -2.05 -9.66 4.59
CA ILE A 286 -0.71 -10.03 5.03
C ILE A 286 0.35 -9.68 3.96
N GLU A 287 0.09 -10.03 2.69
CA GLU A 287 1.05 -9.81 1.59
C GLU A 287 1.38 -8.34 1.38
N ILE A 288 0.36 -7.47 1.40
CA ILE A 288 0.55 -6.03 1.22
C ILE A 288 1.22 -5.46 2.47
N LEU A 289 0.59 -5.59 3.65
CA LEU A 289 1.03 -4.88 4.86
C LEU A 289 2.40 -5.34 5.39
N ALA A 290 2.82 -6.59 5.16
CA ALA A 290 4.15 -7.06 5.57
C ALA A 290 5.29 -6.66 4.60
N SER A 291 4.98 -6.33 3.34
CA SER A 291 5.99 -6.15 2.28
C SER A 291 6.26 -4.71 1.86
N ARG A 292 5.35 -3.76 2.11
CA ARG A 292 5.51 -2.35 1.69
C ARG A 292 6.44 -1.57 2.64
N SER A 293 6.95 -0.43 2.15
CA SER A 293 7.70 0.53 2.96
C SER A 293 6.76 1.40 3.80
N ASN A 294 7.29 2.07 4.83
CA ASN A 294 6.53 3.01 5.66
C ASN A 294 5.86 4.10 4.80
N GLU A 295 6.63 4.78 3.95
CA GLU A 295 6.13 5.80 3.02
C GLU A 295 4.94 5.30 2.20
N HIS A 296 5.04 4.09 1.63
CA HIS A 296 3.97 3.49 0.83
C HIS A 296 2.73 3.16 1.70
N ILE A 297 2.89 2.68 2.93
CA ILE A 297 1.77 2.43 3.86
C ILE A 297 1.09 3.73 4.31
N GLN A 298 1.84 4.82 4.48
CA GLN A 298 1.30 6.14 4.81
C GLN A 298 0.52 6.75 3.64
N GLU A 299 1.04 6.64 2.41
CA GLU A 299 0.35 7.00 1.17
C GLU A 299 -0.92 6.15 0.98
N LEU A 300 -0.83 4.83 1.17
CA LEU A 300 -1.94 3.88 1.12
C LEU A 300 -3.05 4.24 2.10
N SER A 301 -2.71 4.56 3.36
CA SER A 301 -3.68 4.97 4.37
C SER A 301 -4.45 6.23 3.99
N ARG A 302 -3.79 7.19 3.34
CA ARG A 302 -4.41 8.42 2.86
C ARG A 302 -5.28 8.19 1.62
N VAL A 303 -4.78 7.47 0.61
CA VAL A 303 -5.53 7.12 -0.61
C VAL A 303 -6.76 6.31 -0.27
N TYR A 304 -6.63 5.29 0.59
CA TYR A 304 -7.74 4.44 1.03
C TYR A 304 -8.84 5.26 1.74
N LYS A 305 -8.47 6.20 2.62
CA LYS A 305 -9.42 7.12 3.27
C LYS A 305 -10.08 8.07 2.26
N ALA A 306 -9.32 8.60 1.30
CA ALA A 306 -9.82 9.52 0.30
C ALA A 306 -10.83 8.86 -0.65
N GLU A 307 -10.56 7.62 -1.08
CA GLU A 307 -11.41 6.85 -1.99
C GLU A 307 -12.65 6.29 -1.27
N TYR A 308 -12.46 5.52 -0.19
CA TYR A 308 -13.53 4.73 0.43
C TYR A 308 -14.22 5.39 1.62
N LYS A 309 -13.83 6.62 1.99
CA LYS A 309 -14.37 7.42 3.11
C LYS A 309 -14.33 6.72 4.48
N LYS A 310 -13.48 5.70 4.61
CA LYS A 310 -13.20 4.89 5.80
C LYS A 310 -11.68 4.75 5.90
N THR A 311 -11.11 4.86 7.08
CA THR A 311 -9.65 4.69 7.25
C THR A 311 -9.25 3.23 7.01
N LEU A 312 -7.98 3.02 6.64
CA LEU A 312 -7.41 1.68 6.51
C LEU A 312 -7.51 0.89 7.82
N GLU A 313 -7.27 1.54 8.96
CA GLU A 313 -7.35 0.91 10.28
C GLU A 313 -8.80 0.50 10.66
N GLU A 314 -9.79 1.36 10.45
CA GLU A 314 -11.21 1.00 10.66
C GLU A 314 -11.66 -0.13 9.73
N ALA A 315 -11.06 -0.22 8.54
CA ALA A 315 -11.37 -1.27 7.57
C ALA A 315 -10.77 -2.62 7.97
N ILE A 316 -9.54 -2.63 8.50
CA ILE A 316 -8.94 -3.84 9.08
C ILE A 316 -9.70 -4.28 10.35
N LYS A 317 -10.10 -3.32 11.20
CA LYS A 317 -10.85 -3.56 12.46
C LYS A 317 -12.25 -4.15 12.28
N SER A 318 -12.91 -3.96 11.14
CA SER A 318 -14.25 -4.52 10.92
C SER A 318 -14.24 -5.98 10.46
N ASP A 319 -13.14 -6.44 9.89
CA ASP A 319 -13.08 -7.70 9.12
C ASP A 319 -12.01 -8.68 9.63
N THR A 320 -11.32 -8.32 10.73
CA THR A 320 -10.35 -9.18 11.43
C THR A 320 -10.52 -9.06 12.94
N SER A 321 -9.94 -9.96 13.73
CA SER A 321 -10.04 -9.93 15.19
C SER A 321 -8.75 -10.40 15.90
N GLY A 322 -8.72 -10.26 17.24
CA GLY A 322 -7.69 -10.82 18.10
C GLY A 322 -6.26 -10.31 17.83
N HIS A 323 -5.27 -11.18 18.02
CA HIS A 323 -3.87 -10.84 17.83
C HIS A 323 -3.52 -10.62 16.34
N PHE A 324 -4.25 -11.26 15.42
CA PHE A 324 -4.08 -11.05 13.98
C PHE A 324 -4.47 -9.61 13.58
N GLN A 325 -5.63 -9.12 14.05
CA GLN A 325 -6.02 -7.71 13.87
C GLN A 325 -4.94 -6.76 14.43
N ARG A 326 -4.39 -7.06 15.63
CA ARG A 326 -3.34 -6.23 16.25
C ARG A 326 -2.06 -6.19 15.41
N LEU A 327 -1.67 -7.31 14.80
CA LEU A 327 -0.55 -7.38 13.85
C LEU A 327 -0.80 -6.49 12.62
N LEU A 328 -1.95 -6.66 11.95
CA LEU A 328 -2.27 -5.88 10.75
C LEU A 328 -2.36 -4.36 11.05
N ILE A 329 -2.97 -3.96 12.17
CA ILE A 329 -3.00 -2.56 12.61
C ILE A 329 -1.59 -2.01 12.82
N SER A 330 -0.70 -2.80 13.44
CA SER A 330 0.68 -2.38 13.72
C SER A 330 1.48 -2.13 12.44
N LEU A 331 1.29 -3.00 11.44
CA LEU A 331 1.89 -2.82 10.11
C LEU A 331 1.28 -1.63 9.37
N ALA A 332 -0.05 -1.46 9.44
CA ALA A 332 -0.78 -0.38 8.79
C ALA A 332 -0.47 1.03 9.33
N GLN A 333 0.23 1.17 10.47
CA GLN A 333 0.74 2.47 10.93
C GLN A 333 1.86 3.02 10.04
N GLY A 334 2.62 2.15 9.34
CA GLY A 334 3.75 2.58 8.51
C GLY A 334 4.82 3.37 9.30
N ASN A 335 5.11 2.94 10.54
CA ASN A 335 5.98 3.65 11.48
C ASN A 335 7.09 2.74 12.05
N ARG A 336 7.62 1.81 11.24
CA ARG A 336 8.79 1.00 11.61
C ARG A 336 10.04 1.89 11.66
N ASP A 337 10.97 1.64 12.58
CA ASP A 337 12.29 2.26 12.54
C ASP A 337 13.03 1.95 11.21
N GLU A 338 13.57 2.98 10.56
CA GLU A 338 14.33 2.85 9.29
C GLU A 338 15.84 2.92 9.50
N SER A 339 16.30 2.99 10.76
CA SER A 339 17.72 3.03 11.10
C SER A 339 18.49 1.82 10.55
N THR A 340 19.69 2.07 10.02
CA THR A 340 20.63 1.04 9.55
C THR A 340 21.69 0.67 10.60
N ASN A 341 21.83 1.48 11.65
CA ASN A 341 22.74 1.25 12.76
C ASN A 341 22.20 0.16 13.69
N VAL A 342 23.06 -0.77 14.12
CA VAL A 342 22.67 -1.90 14.98
C VAL A 342 23.36 -1.78 16.34
N ASP A 343 22.58 -1.53 17.41
CA ASP A 343 23.05 -1.69 18.80
C ASP A 343 22.95 -3.17 19.19
N MET A 344 24.10 -3.85 19.25
CA MET A 344 24.15 -5.27 19.66
C MET A 344 23.63 -5.49 21.09
N SER A 345 23.65 -4.48 21.96
CA SER A 345 23.06 -4.57 23.31
C SER A 345 21.53 -4.62 23.24
N ALA A 346 20.91 -3.83 22.35
CA ALA A 346 19.49 -3.91 22.05
C ALA A 346 19.12 -5.23 21.36
N VAL A 347 19.98 -5.72 20.45
CA VAL A 347 19.79 -7.04 19.81
C VAL A 347 19.71 -8.14 20.87
N GLN A 348 20.67 -8.20 21.81
CA GLN A 348 20.65 -9.19 22.88
C GLN A 348 19.41 -9.07 23.78
N ARG A 349 18.95 -7.85 24.09
CA ARG A 349 17.69 -7.64 24.84
C ARG A 349 16.49 -8.20 24.09
N ASP A 350 16.31 -7.83 22.82
CA ASP A 350 15.16 -8.30 22.02
C ASP A 350 15.19 -9.82 21.79
N VAL A 351 16.38 -10.42 21.64
CA VAL A 351 16.56 -11.88 21.55
C VAL A 351 16.11 -12.57 22.83
N GLN A 352 16.52 -12.06 24.01
CA GLN A 352 16.08 -12.57 25.30
C GLN A 352 14.56 -12.35 25.51
N GLU A 353 14.01 -11.21 25.11
CA GLU A 353 12.58 -10.94 25.19
C GLU A 353 11.76 -11.88 24.29
N LEU A 354 12.21 -12.18 23.06
CA LEU A 354 11.55 -13.14 22.18
C LEU A 354 11.65 -14.59 22.71
N TYR A 355 12.78 -14.99 23.28
CA TYR A 355 12.93 -16.31 23.90
C TYR A 355 12.05 -16.46 25.15
N ALA A 356 12.06 -15.44 26.03
CA ALA A 356 11.21 -15.36 27.20
C ALA A 356 9.71 -15.25 26.85
N ALA A 357 9.36 -14.80 25.64
CA ALA A 357 8.00 -14.70 25.13
C ALA A 357 7.48 -15.99 24.47
N GLY A 358 8.36 -16.90 24.05
CA GLY A 358 8.01 -18.17 23.39
C GLY A 358 8.65 -19.38 24.08
N GLU A 359 9.75 -19.90 23.54
CA GLU A 359 10.37 -21.19 23.93
C GLU A 359 10.65 -21.37 25.46
N ASN A 360 10.71 -20.30 26.25
CA ASN A 360 10.92 -20.38 27.72
C ASN A 360 9.62 -20.36 28.55
N ARG A 361 8.45 -20.63 27.96
CA ARG A 361 7.16 -20.68 28.66
C ARG A 361 6.20 -21.69 28.00
N LEU A 362 5.01 -21.86 28.59
CA LEU A 362 3.90 -22.60 27.99
C LEU A 362 2.93 -21.61 27.33
N GLY A 363 2.69 -21.77 26.03
CA GLY A 363 2.02 -20.77 25.20
C GLY A 363 2.91 -19.53 24.97
N THR A 364 2.45 -18.54 24.22
CA THR A 364 3.31 -17.43 23.78
C THR A 364 2.72 -16.05 24.07
N ASP A 365 3.60 -15.06 24.28
CA ASP A 365 3.25 -13.64 24.32
C ASP A 365 3.33 -13.04 22.91
N GLU A 366 2.24 -13.16 22.16
CA GLU A 366 2.16 -12.68 20.78
C GLU A 366 2.15 -11.14 20.74
N SER A 367 1.83 -10.47 21.85
CA SER A 367 1.97 -9.02 21.99
C SER A 367 3.44 -8.60 21.96
N LYS A 368 4.32 -9.36 22.63
CA LYS A 368 5.77 -9.12 22.62
C LYS A 368 6.39 -9.39 21.26
N PHE A 369 6.03 -10.50 20.61
CA PHE A 369 6.43 -10.78 19.23
C PHE A 369 6.01 -9.64 18.29
N ASN A 370 4.76 -9.19 18.36
CA ASN A 370 4.26 -8.09 17.54
C ASN A 370 5.03 -6.77 17.81
N ALA A 371 5.25 -6.41 19.07
CA ALA A 371 5.95 -5.17 19.44
C ALA A 371 7.38 -5.11 18.88
N ILE A 372 8.12 -6.22 18.91
CA ILE A 372 9.49 -6.30 18.39
C ILE A 372 9.46 -6.38 16.85
N LEU A 373 8.71 -7.33 16.28
CA LEU A 373 8.72 -7.62 14.85
C LEU A 373 8.12 -6.52 13.99
N CYS A 374 7.22 -5.68 14.51
CA CYS A 374 6.62 -4.56 13.76
C CYS A 374 7.38 -3.23 13.90
N ALA A 375 8.00 -2.95 15.06
CA ALA A 375 8.59 -1.63 15.33
C ALA A 375 10.09 -1.53 14.99
N ARG A 376 10.89 -2.58 15.21
CA ARG A 376 12.35 -2.52 15.04
C ARG A 376 12.78 -2.45 13.57
N SER A 377 13.96 -1.89 13.32
CA SER A 377 14.48 -1.73 11.96
C SER A 377 14.84 -3.05 11.28
N ARG A 378 14.92 -3.04 9.94
CA ARG A 378 15.26 -4.24 9.16
C ARG A 378 16.69 -4.71 9.44
N ALA A 379 17.62 -3.78 9.66
CA ALA A 379 19.01 -4.08 10.01
C ALA A 379 19.09 -4.75 11.39
N HIS A 380 18.41 -4.16 12.38
CA HIS A 380 18.33 -4.68 13.74
C HIS A 380 17.67 -6.07 13.79
N LEU A 381 16.52 -6.25 13.15
CA LEU A 381 15.80 -7.54 13.18
C LEU A 381 16.57 -8.67 12.48
N ARG A 382 17.33 -8.39 11.43
CA ARG A 382 18.24 -9.39 10.83
C ARG A 382 19.30 -9.87 11.84
N ALA A 383 19.90 -8.95 12.61
CA ALA A 383 20.84 -9.31 13.68
C ALA A 383 20.15 -10.11 14.80
N VAL A 384 18.93 -9.70 15.22
CA VAL A 384 18.10 -10.45 16.18
C VAL A 384 17.84 -11.87 15.69
N PHE A 385 17.51 -12.09 14.42
CA PHE A 385 17.23 -13.44 13.91
C PHE A 385 18.48 -14.34 13.93
N CYS A 386 19.66 -13.81 13.60
CA CYS A 386 20.92 -14.55 13.69
C CYS A 386 21.27 -14.91 15.13
N GLU A 387 21.18 -13.96 16.06
CA GLU A 387 21.49 -14.20 17.48
C GLU A 387 20.44 -15.09 18.17
N TYR A 388 19.16 -14.98 17.80
CA TYR A 388 18.11 -15.89 18.25
C TYR A 388 18.41 -17.33 17.82
N GLN A 389 18.78 -17.55 16.56
CA GLN A 389 19.15 -18.88 16.07
C GLN A 389 20.37 -19.45 16.83
N ARG A 390 21.37 -18.60 17.10
CA ARG A 390 22.57 -18.98 17.87
C ARG A 390 22.25 -19.35 19.32
N MET A 391 21.29 -18.67 19.95
CA MET A 391 20.92 -18.89 21.35
C MET A 391 19.94 -20.06 21.54
N CYS A 392 18.90 -20.12 20.71
CA CYS A 392 17.80 -21.08 20.82
C CYS A 392 18.07 -22.41 20.08
N ASN A 393 19.13 -22.47 19.27
CA ASN A 393 19.40 -23.56 18.32
C ASN A 393 18.21 -23.86 17.39
N ARG A 394 17.46 -22.81 17.04
CA ARG A 394 16.20 -22.84 16.27
C ARG A 394 15.97 -21.48 15.62
N ASP A 395 15.57 -21.44 14.36
CA ASP A 395 15.17 -20.19 13.71
C ASP A 395 13.83 -19.65 14.25
N ILE A 396 13.65 -18.32 14.16
CA ILE A 396 12.47 -17.64 14.70
C ILE A 396 11.17 -18.09 14.02
N GLU A 397 11.22 -18.47 12.73
CA GLU A 397 10.08 -19.03 12.00
C GLU A 397 9.61 -20.35 12.61
N SER A 398 10.54 -21.25 12.94
CA SER A 398 10.23 -22.54 13.57
C SER A 398 9.64 -22.39 14.96
N SER A 399 10.00 -21.33 15.69
CA SER A 399 9.35 -20.99 16.96
C SER A 399 7.93 -20.46 16.73
N ILE A 400 7.74 -19.53 15.77
CA ILE A 400 6.41 -19.02 15.39
C ILE A 400 5.47 -20.16 14.97
N CYS A 401 5.92 -21.12 14.15
CA CYS A 401 5.13 -22.28 13.71
C CYS A 401 4.76 -23.27 14.83
N ARG A 402 5.45 -23.24 15.98
CA ARG A 402 5.14 -24.10 17.14
C ARG A 402 4.17 -23.44 18.10
N GLU A 403 4.32 -22.13 18.24
CA GLU A 403 3.69 -21.33 19.29
C GLU A 403 2.42 -20.60 18.84
N MET A 404 2.29 -20.35 17.54
CA MET A 404 1.16 -19.62 16.95
C MET A 404 0.44 -20.51 15.96
N SER A 405 -0.80 -20.13 15.61
CA SER A 405 -1.58 -20.83 14.58
C SER A 405 -2.45 -19.86 13.77
N GLY A 406 -3.02 -20.36 12.67
CA GLY A 406 -3.98 -19.61 11.86
C GLY A 406 -3.38 -18.37 11.21
N ASP A 407 -4.16 -17.29 11.12
CA ASP A 407 -3.74 -16.06 10.44
C ASP A 407 -2.63 -15.29 11.17
N LEU A 408 -2.54 -15.44 12.49
CA LEU A 408 -1.45 -14.84 13.25
C LEU A 408 -0.10 -15.46 12.88
N GLU A 409 -0.03 -16.79 12.83
CA GLU A 409 1.16 -17.53 12.37
C GLU A 409 1.52 -17.13 10.94
N ARG A 410 0.55 -17.17 10.01
CA ARG A 410 0.72 -16.75 8.61
C ARG A 410 1.26 -15.32 8.49
N GLY A 411 0.73 -14.40 9.29
CA GLY A 411 1.13 -12.99 9.32
C GLY A 411 2.54 -12.80 9.87
N MET A 412 2.87 -13.39 11.02
CA MET A 412 4.19 -13.28 11.63
C MET A 412 5.29 -13.88 10.75
N LEU A 413 5.04 -15.04 10.14
CA LEU A 413 5.95 -15.66 9.18
C LEU A 413 6.17 -14.77 7.95
N ALA A 414 5.12 -14.12 7.42
CA ALA A 414 5.25 -13.20 6.29
C ALA A 414 6.11 -11.98 6.64
N VAL A 415 5.95 -11.41 7.84
CA VAL A 415 6.80 -10.31 8.34
C VAL A 415 8.26 -10.75 8.43
N VAL A 416 8.56 -11.90 9.06
CA VAL A 416 9.93 -12.41 9.16
C VAL A 416 10.52 -12.67 7.77
N LYS A 417 9.78 -13.31 6.86
CA LYS A 417 10.23 -13.57 5.48
C LYS A 417 10.53 -12.28 4.72
N CYS A 418 9.66 -11.27 4.78
CA CYS A 418 9.92 -9.96 4.17
C CYS A 418 11.12 -9.23 4.79
N LEU A 419 11.34 -9.37 6.10
CA LEU A 419 12.52 -8.78 6.77
C LEU A 419 13.84 -9.47 6.35
N LYS A 420 13.81 -10.80 6.17
CA LYS A 420 14.96 -11.56 5.64
C LYS A 420 15.15 -11.29 4.15
N ASN A 421 14.20 -11.70 3.29
CA ASN A 421 14.29 -11.61 1.84
C ASN A 421 12.88 -11.43 1.21
N THR A 422 12.51 -10.18 0.87
CA THR A 422 11.23 -9.86 0.23
C THR A 422 11.07 -10.50 -1.17
N PRO A 423 12.08 -10.49 -2.07
CA PRO A 423 12.00 -11.25 -3.32
C PRO A 423 11.67 -12.74 -3.14
N ALA A 424 12.33 -13.44 -2.21
CA ALA A 424 12.06 -14.85 -1.93
C ALA A 424 10.63 -15.09 -1.37
N PHE A 425 10.12 -14.18 -0.55
CA PHE A 425 8.71 -14.22 -0.09
C PHE A 425 7.73 -14.16 -1.26
N PHE A 426 7.96 -13.27 -2.24
CA PHE A 426 7.10 -13.20 -3.43
C PHE A 426 7.28 -14.40 -4.36
N ALA A 427 8.49 -14.92 -4.51
CA ALA A 427 8.74 -16.15 -5.25
C ALA A 427 7.95 -17.34 -4.65
N GLU A 428 7.97 -17.51 -3.32
CA GLU A 428 7.19 -18.53 -2.62
C GLU A 428 5.68 -18.37 -2.86
N ARG A 429 5.17 -17.14 -2.86
CA ARG A 429 3.74 -16.86 -3.08
C ARG A 429 3.32 -17.08 -4.53
N LEU A 430 4.15 -16.72 -5.51
CA LEU A 430 3.92 -17.03 -6.92
C LEU A 430 3.86 -18.54 -7.14
N HIS A 431 4.80 -19.30 -6.54
CA HIS A 431 4.80 -20.76 -6.64
C HIS A 431 3.53 -21.34 -5.99
N LYS A 432 3.15 -20.88 -4.79
CA LYS A 432 1.89 -21.27 -4.13
C LYS A 432 0.61 -20.81 -4.84
N ALA A 433 0.71 -19.89 -5.81
CA ALA A 433 -0.39 -19.45 -6.63
C ALA A 433 -0.60 -20.31 -7.89
N MET A 434 0.47 -20.92 -8.42
CA MET A 434 0.44 -21.78 -9.62
C MET A 434 0.63 -23.28 -9.32
N LYS A 435 0.88 -23.65 -8.05
CA LYS A 435 1.05 -25.04 -7.65
C LYS A 435 -0.30 -25.73 -7.40
N GLY A 436 -0.65 -26.67 -8.28
CA GLY A 436 -1.74 -27.62 -8.07
C GLY A 436 -2.65 -27.72 -9.28
N ALA A 437 -3.93 -28.00 -9.03
CA ALA A 437 -4.96 -27.93 -10.07
C ALA A 437 -5.54 -26.50 -10.10
N GLY A 438 -5.21 -25.76 -11.17
CA GLY A 438 -5.67 -24.39 -11.39
C GLY A 438 -4.90 -23.33 -10.61
N THR A 439 -5.13 -22.08 -11.00
CA THR A 439 -4.33 -20.92 -10.61
C THR A 439 -5.06 -20.01 -9.62
N LYS A 440 -4.35 -19.47 -8.63
CA LYS A 440 -4.84 -18.37 -7.78
C LYS A 440 -4.65 -17.02 -8.49
N ASP A 441 -5.33 -16.85 -9.62
CA ASP A 441 -5.12 -15.74 -10.57
C ASP A 441 -5.02 -14.37 -9.93
N ARG A 442 -5.88 -14.07 -8.94
CA ARG A 442 -5.87 -12.78 -8.23
C ARG A 442 -4.53 -12.50 -7.53
N THR A 443 -3.92 -13.53 -6.93
CA THR A 443 -2.60 -13.41 -6.30
C THR A 443 -1.49 -13.34 -7.36
N LEU A 444 -1.59 -14.13 -8.43
CA LEU A 444 -0.63 -14.07 -9.55
C LEU A 444 -0.61 -12.67 -10.19
N ILE A 445 -1.79 -12.13 -10.54
CA ILE A 445 -1.94 -10.77 -11.09
C ILE A 445 -1.41 -9.72 -10.11
N ARG A 446 -1.81 -9.78 -8.83
CA ARG A 446 -1.39 -8.78 -7.84
C ARG A 446 0.12 -8.72 -7.66
N ILE A 447 0.79 -9.87 -7.57
CA ILE A 447 2.25 -9.91 -7.44
C ILE A 447 2.91 -9.46 -8.75
N MET A 448 2.52 -10.03 -9.89
CA MET A 448 3.15 -9.70 -11.19
C MET A 448 3.01 -8.21 -11.53
N VAL A 449 1.85 -7.59 -11.27
CA VAL A 449 1.66 -6.14 -11.48
C VAL A 449 2.42 -5.33 -10.43
N SER A 450 2.21 -5.57 -9.13
CA SER A 450 2.77 -4.71 -8.07
C SER A 450 4.30 -4.78 -7.92
N ARG A 451 4.95 -5.84 -8.43
CA ARG A 451 6.41 -6.00 -8.38
C ARG A 451 7.13 -5.71 -9.70
N SER A 452 6.40 -5.59 -10.82
CA SER A 452 6.96 -5.40 -12.17
C SER A 452 7.91 -4.20 -12.33
N GLU A 453 7.72 -3.16 -11.53
CA GLU A 453 8.52 -1.92 -11.57
C GLU A 453 9.35 -1.73 -10.28
N VAL A 454 9.60 -2.82 -9.52
CA VAL A 454 10.30 -2.82 -8.21
C VAL A 454 11.46 -3.82 -8.17
N ASP A 455 11.16 -5.12 -8.12
CA ASP A 455 12.13 -6.20 -7.83
C ASP A 455 11.80 -7.52 -8.55
N LEU A 456 10.99 -7.51 -9.60
CA LEU A 456 10.57 -8.73 -10.30
C LEU A 456 11.74 -9.50 -10.96
N LEU A 457 12.87 -8.86 -11.26
CA LEU A 457 14.10 -9.55 -11.67
C LEU A 457 14.71 -10.39 -10.54
N ASP A 458 14.65 -9.90 -9.30
CA ASP A 458 15.16 -10.63 -8.13
C ASP A 458 14.20 -11.72 -7.69
N ILE A 459 12.89 -11.46 -7.77
CA ILE A 459 11.86 -12.49 -7.56
C ILE A 459 12.07 -13.65 -8.52
N ARG A 460 12.40 -13.40 -9.80
CA ARG A 460 12.71 -14.45 -10.77
C ARG A 460 13.95 -15.26 -10.38
N ALA A 461 15.03 -14.59 -9.99
CA ALA A 461 16.27 -15.25 -9.54
C ALA A 461 16.02 -16.16 -8.31
N GLU A 462 15.33 -15.66 -7.30
CA GLU A 462 14.94 -16.44 -6.12
C GLU A 462 13.99 -17.59 -6.49
N TYR A 463 13.01 -17.37 -7.36
CA TYR A 463 12.10 -18.42 -7.83
C TYR A 463 12.87 -19.57 -8.48
N LYS A 464 13.80 -19.25 -9.38
CA LYS A 464 14.64 -20.23 -10.06
C LYS A 464 15.57 -20.96 -9.08
N GLN A 465 16.15 -20.25 -8.12
CA GLN A 465 16.99 -20.84 -7.05
C GLN A 465 16.19 -21.78 -6.13
N MET A 466 14.96 -21.41 -5.77
CA MET A 466 14.11 -22.17 -4.84
C MET A 466 13.43 -23.39 -5.49
N TYR A 467 13.10 -23.33 -6.78
CA TYR A 467 12.25 -24.31 -7.45
C TYR A 467 12.88 -25.02 -8.65
N GLY A 468 14.09 -24.64 -9.07
CA GLY A 468 14.81 -25.26 -10.20
C GLY A 468 14.18 -25.03 -11.57
N ARG A 469 13.16 -24.16 -11.66
CA ARG A 469 12.40 -23.80 -12.86
C ARG A 469 12.22 -22.29 -12.89
N SER A 470 12.19 -21.68 -14.06
CA SER A 470 11.97 -20.23 -14.19
C SER A 470 10.49 -19.88 -13.94
N LEU A 471 10.26 -18.70 -13.35
CA LEU A 471 8.91 -18.14 -13.20
C LEU A 471 8.17 -18.04 -14.54
N TYR A 472 8.90 -17.70 -15.61
CA TYR A 472 8.40 -17.66 -16.99
C TYR A 472 7.81 -19.01 -17.43
N SER A 473 8.50 -20.12 -17.13
CA SER A 473 8.06 -21.47 -17.52
C SER A 473 6.79 -21.91 -16.78
N ASP A 474 6.65 -21.53 -15.51
CA ASP A 474 5.47 -21.85 -14.69
C ASP A 474 4.25 -21.02 -15.15
N ILE A 475 4.41 -19.71 -15.38
CA ILE A 475 3.34 -18.85 -15.94
C ILE A 475 2.90 -19.38 -17.32
N THR A 476 3.84 -19.83 -18.16
CA THR A 476 3.55 -20.37 -19.50
C THR A 476 2.73 -21.66 -19.42
N GLY A 477 2.98 -22.51 -18.44
CA GLY A 477 2.26 -23.76 -18.23
C GLY A 477 0.86 -23.56 -17.62
N ASP A 478 0.74 -22.64 -16.66
CA ASP A 478 -0.44 -22.52 -15.79
C ASP A 478 -1.52 -21.55 -16.30
N THR A 479 -1.14 -20.56 -17.13
CA THR A 479 -2.07 -19.55 -17.69
C THR A 479 -2.28 -19.75 -19.19
N SER A 480 -3.23 -19.06 -19.84
CA SER A 480 -3.48 -19.19 -21.30
C SER A 480 -3.95 -17.87 -21.95
N GLY A 481 -4.05 -17.86 -23.29
CA GLY A 481 -4.54 -16.72 -24.07
C GLY A 481 -3.77 -15.41 -23.87
N ASP A 482 -4.45 -14.28 -24.07
CA ASP A 482 -3.89 -12.93 -23.89
C ASP A 482 -3.52 -12.62 -22.43
N TYR A 483 -4.17 -13.29 -21.48
CA TYR A 483 -3.78 -13.30 -20.07
C TYR A 483 -2.36 -13.85 -19.86
N ARG A 484 -2.01 -14.99 -20.49
CA ARG A 484 -0.63 -15.50 -20.50
C ARG A 484 0.31 -14.49 -21.14
N LYS A 485 -0.04 -13.96 -22.32
CA LYS A 485 0.83 -13.02 -23.05
C LYS A 485 1.20 -11.80 -22.21
N ILE A 486 0.23 -11.17 -21.53
CA ILE A 486 0.50 -9.99 -20.70
C ILE A 486 1.32 -10.33 -19.44
N LEU A 487 1.07 -11.48 -18.79
CA LEU A 487 1.89 -11.90 -17.65
C LEU A 487 3.33 -12.22 -18.05
N LEU A 488 3.56 -12.83 -19.21
CA LEU A 488 4.91 -13.06 -19.73
C LEU A 488 5.58 -11.74 -20.14
N LYS A 489 4.83 -10.77 -20.68
CA LYS A 489 5.33 -9.41 -20.92
C LYS A 489 5.79 -8.73 -19.62
N LEU A 490 5.02 -8.85 -18.53
CA LEU A 490 5.41 -8.39 -17.19
C LEU A 490 6.58 -9.19 -16.62
N CYS A 491 6.67 -10.51 -16.86
CA CYS A 491 7.79 -11.34 -16.40
C CYS A 491 9.12 -11.00 -17.11
N GLY A 492 9.04 -10.50 -18.34
CA GLY A 492 10.19 -10.32 -19.22
C GLY A 492 10.61 -11.64 -19.89
N GLY A 493 11.92 -11.82 -20.11
CA GLY A 493 12.46 -13.04 -20.74
C GLY A 493 12.36 -14.29 -19.87
N ASN A 494 12.69 -15.43 -20.46
CA ASN A 494 13.01 -16.67 -19.73
C ASN A 494 14.44 -16.59 -19.16
N ASP A 495 14.72 -17.28 -18.05
CA ASP A 495 16.00 -17.26 -17.32
C ASP A 495 16.57 -18.64 -17.05
#